data_AF-A0A522DYH6-F1
#
_entry.id   AF-A0A522DYH6-F1
#
_cell.length_a   1.000
_cell.length_b   1.000
_cell.length_c   1.000
_cell.angle_alpha   90.00
_cell.angle_beta   90.00
_cell.angle_gamma   90.00
#
_symmetry.space_group_name_H-M   'P 1'
#
loop_
_entity.id
_entity.type
_entity.pdbx_description
1 polymer ?
#
loop_
_entity_poly.entity_id
_entity_poly.type
_entity_poly.pdbx_seq_one_letter_code
_entity_poly.pdbx_strand_id
1 'polypeptide(L)' 'KGKLRLLYECNPLAFILEVAGGKATNGKERILDVQPTELHQRSPFFIGSKLMMEELEECLAP' A
#
# COMPACT_ATOMS: atom_id res chain seq x y z
N LYS A 1 -9.84 3.38 8.90
CA LYS A 1 -8.43 3.18 9.33
C LYS A 1 -8.11 1.70 9.21
N GLY A 2 -7.04 1.33 8.50
CA GLY A 2 -6.62 -0.07 8.41
C GLY A 2 -6.08 -0.62 9.74
N LYS A 3 -5.79 -1.92 9.79
CA LYS A 3 -5.25 -2.59 10.98
C LYS A 3 -3.71 -2.59 11.02
N LEU A 4 -3.08 -2.64 9.85
CA LEU A 4 -1.63 -2.80 9.71
C LEU A 4 -0.90 -1.48 9.94
N ARG A 5 0.33 -1.55 10.46
CA ARG A 5 1.21 -0.41 10.76
C ARG A 5 2.08 -0.08 9.57
N LEU A 6 2.12 1.20 9.24
CA LEU A 6 2.84 1.73 8.09
C LEU A 6 4.32 1.37 8.13
N LEU A 7 5.01 1.69 9.24
CA LEU A 7 6.46 1.61 9.31
C LEU A 7 7.04 0.19 9.21
N TYR A 8 6.41 -0.79 9.85
CA TYR A 8 7.01 -2.12 10.05
C TYR A 8 6.11 -3.29 9.61
N GLU A 9 4.95 -3.02 9.01
CA GLU A 9 4.15 -4.03 8.32
C GLU A 9 3.96 -3.63 6.84
N CYS A 10 3.45 -2.43 6.56
CA CYS A 10 3.17 -2.01 5.19
C CYS A 10 4.43 -1.69 4.38
N ASN A 11 5.33 -0.84 4.90
CA ASN A 11 6.52 -0.38 4.17
C ASN A 11 7.47 -1.53 3.79
N PRO A 12 7.81 -2.47 4.68
CA PRO A 12 8.68 -3.59 4.31
C PRO A 12 8.07 -4.47 3.22
N LEU A 13 6.77 -4.78 3.31
CA LEU A 13 6.08 -5.61 2.31
C LEU A 13 5.94 -4.88 0.96
N ALA A 14 5.62 -3.58 0.98
CA ALA A 14 5.55 -2.75 -0.22
C ALA A 14 6.90 -2.69 -0.94
N PHE A 15 7.99 -2.49 -0.20
CA PHE A 15 9.34 -2.46 -0.78
C PHE A 15 9.71 -3.77 -1.48
N ILE A 16 9.49 -4.91 -0.83
CA ILE A 16 9.77 -6.23 -1.42
C ILE A 16 8.96 -6.41 -2.70
N LEU A 17 7.65 -6.13 -2.65
CA LEU A 17 6.80 -6.41 -3.80
C LEU A 17 7.07 -5.47 -4.98
N GLU A 18 7.33 -4.20 -4.73
CA GLU A 18 7.65 -3.26 -5.81
C GLU A 18 8.96 -3.62 -6.52
N VAL A 19 9.97 -4.08 -5.78
CA VAL A 19 11.20 -4.64 -6.38
C VAL A 19 10.88 -5.90 -7.20
N ALA A 20 9.89 -6.68 -6.79
CA ALA A 20 9.38 -7.83 -7.55
C ALA A 20 8.42 -7.45 -8.71
N GLY A 21 8.20 -6.16 -8.97
CA GLY A 21 7.36 -5.67 -10.07
C GLY A 21 5.85 -5.61 -9.78
N GLY A 22 5.43 -5.77 -8.52
CA GLY A 22 4.05 -5.54 -8.10
C GLY A 22 3.78 -4.09 -7.67
N LYS A 23 2.60 -3.86 -7.09
CA LYS A 23 2.16 -2.54 -6.62
C LYS A 23 1.60 -2.62 -5.20
N ALA A 24 1.76 -1.54 -4.42
CA ALA A 24 1.19 -1.40 -3.08
C ALA A 24 0.63 0.00 -2.85
N THR A 25 -0.63 0.11 -2.43
CA THR A 25 -1.35 1.37 -2.20
C THR A 25 -2.19 1.31 -0.92
N ASN A 26 -2.48 2.47 -0.32
CA ASN A 26 -3.48 2.59 0.74
C ASN A 26 -4.91 2.82 0.18
N GLY A 27 -5.07 2.73 -1.15
CA GLY A 27 -6.30 3.02 -1.88
C GLY A 27 -6.42 4.50 -2.32
N LYS A 28 -5.42 5.32 -2.01
CA LYS A 28 -5.34 6.74 -2.41
C LYS A 28 -3.97 7.11 -2.98
N GLU A 29 -2.91 6.62 -2.35
CA GLU A 29 -1.52 6.88 -2.74
C GLU A 29 -0.65 5.63 -2.50
N ARG A 30 0.49 5.60 -3.18
CA ARG A 30 1.49 4.53 -3.04
C ARG A 30 2.02 4.45 -1.62
N ILE A 31 2.14 3.23 -1.08
CA ILE A 31 2.50 3.04 0.34
C ILE A 31 3.85 3.65 0.70
N LEU A 32 4.85 3.52 -0.18
CA LEU A 32 6.20 4.05 0.07
C LEU A 32 6.30 5.57 -0.03
N ASP A 33 5.27 6.26 -0.54
CA ASP A 33 5.22 7.72 -0.60
C ASP A 33 4.54 8.33 0.64
N VAL A 34 3.85 7.52 1.44
CA VAL A 34 3.18 7.97 2.67
C VAL A 34 4.23 8.31 3.74
N GLN A 35 4.34 9.59 4.08
CA GLN A 35 5.19 10.02 5.20
C GLN A 35 4.54 9.70 6.56
N PRO A 36 5.20 8.93 7.44
CA PRO A 36 4.67 8.60 8.76
C PRO A 36 4.67 9.82 9.69
N THR A 37 3.56 10.04 10.41
CA THR A 37 3.41 11.08 11.43
C THR A 37 3.56 10.55 12.86
N GLU A 38 3.48 9.24 13.07
CA GLU A 38 3.60 8.57 14.37
C GLU A 38 4.20 7.15 14.22
N LEU A 39 4.85 6.64 15.28
CA LEU A 39 5.52 5.34 15.26
C LEU A 39 4.58 4.15 14.97
N HIS A 40 3.34 4.22 15.45
CA HIS A 40 2.35 3.13 15.33
C HIS A 40 1.24 3.46 14.33
N GLN A 41 1.51 4.34 13.36
CA GLN A 41 0.54 4.78 12.37
C GLN A 41 -0.02 3.58 11.62
N ARG A 42 -1.35 3.50 11.53
CA ARG A 42 -2.03 2.45 10.76
C ARG A 42 -2.48 2.95 9.40
N SER A 43 -2.45 2.05 8.40
CA SER A 43 -2.90 2.34 7.03
C SER A 43 -3.76 1.20 6.49
N PRO A 44 -4.81 1.48 5.69
CA PRO A 44 -5.30 0.51 4.72
C PRO A 44 -4.13 0.04 3.84
N PHE A 45 -4.21 -1.20 3.35
CA PHE A 45 -3.10 -1.82 2.64
C PHE A 45 -3.64 -2.77 1.58
N PHE A 46 -3.44 -2.40 0.32
CA PHE A 46 -3.72 -3.21 -0.85
C PHE A 46 -2.39 -3.46 -1.55
N ILE A 47 -2.06 -4.72 -1.78
CA ILE A 47 -0.75 -5.13 -2.27
C ILE A 47 -0.92 -6.38 -3.15
N GLY A 48 -0.30 -6.39 -4.32
CA GLY A 48 -0.47 -7.50 -5.26
C GLY A 48 0.16 -7.30 -6.63
N SER A 49 -0.13 -8.24 -7.53
CA SER A 49 0.32 -8.17 -8.91
C SER A 49 -0.18 -6.89 -9.58
N LYS A 50 0.65 -6.33 -10.47
CA LYS A 50 0.36 -5.04 -11.12
C LYS A 50 -1.04 -4.99 -11.76
N LEU A 51 -1.44 -6.06 -12.45
CA LEU A 51 -2.74 -6.15 -13.13
C LEU A 51 -3.93 -6.17 -12.16
N MET A 52 -3.87 -6.94 -11.06
CA MET A 52 -4.95 -6.94 -10.06
C MET A 52 -5.07 -5.59 -9.34
N MET A 53 -3.95 -4.88 -9.17
CA MET A 53 -3.95 -3.56 -8.56
C MET A 53 -4.55 -2.50 -9.50
N GLU A 54 -4.37 -2.65 -10.83
CA GLU A 54 -5.03 -1.81 -11.84
C GLU A 54 -6.54 -2.07 -11.87
N GLU A 55 -6.98 -3.33 -11.80
CA GLU A 55 -8.40 -3.69 -11.67
C GLU A 55 -9.03 -3.11 -10.38
N LEU A 56 -8.29 -3.12 -9.27
CA LEU A 56 -8.74 -2.50 -8.02
C LEU A 56 -8.91 -0.97 -8.18
N GLU A 57 -7.98 -0.30 -8.85
CA GLU A 57 -8.03 1.15 -9.09
C GLU A 57 -9.29 1.53 -9.89
N GLU A 58 -9.67 0.75 -10.89
CA GLU A 58 -10.94 0.92 -11.63
C GLU A 58 -12.17 0.77 -10.74
N CYS A 59 -12.16 -0.19 -9.81
CA CYS A 59 -13.26 -0.40 -8.87
C CYS A 59 -13.37 0.69 -7.79
N LEU A 60 -12.28 1.43 -7.53
CA LEU A 60 -12.22 2.52 -6.57
C LEU A 60 -12.46 3.90 -7.23
N ALA A 61 -12.41 3.96 -8.56
CA ALA A 61 -12.74 5.17 -9.31
C ALA A 61 -14.23 5.53 -9.12
N PRO A 62 -14.56 6.84 -8.99
CA PRO A 62 -15.92 7.30 -8.74
C PRO A 62 -16.89 7.07 -9.91
#